data_AF-A0A1L5YNF6-F1
#
_entry.id   AF-A0A1L5YNF6-F1
#
_cell.length_a   1.000
_cell.length_b   1.000
_cell.length_c   1.000
_cell.angle_alpha   90.00
_cell.angle_beta   90.00
_cell.angle_gamma   90.00
#
_symmetry.space_group_name_H-M   'P 1'
#
loop_
_entity.id
_entity.type
_entity.pdbx_description
1 polymer ?
#
loop_
_entity_poly.entity_id
_entity_poly.type
_entity_poly.pdbx_seq_one_letter_code
_entity_poly.pdbx_strand_id
1 'polypeptide(L)'
;DIIPFTVLRSYHTLFQIYWFFMCWVGYTIFFLPRLAPVPRGQLFLINLLFACCFTVGAGALLGIYSGQTGLLTGKAAYWFGSQGWEFMEMGRAFQILLLAAFSLWIAIIWRGIRPWLTRTNLWSVPAWLLYGSAVMVFFLFFGLLVAPETNFAVADFWRWMVVHMWVEVTFEVVTTVIVAYMLVQMGLITRVMAERVIFLAVMLFLVTATVGIAHNFYWIAKP
;
A
#
# COMPACT_ATOMS: atom_id res chain seq x y z
N ASP A 1 -30.95 -6.48 11.47
CA ASP A 1 -29.60 -7.06 11.34
C ASP A 1 -28.61 -6.32 12.24
N ILE A 2 -27.75 -7.04 12.96
CA ILE A 2 -26.77 -6.48 13.91
C ILE A 2 -25.70 -5.64 13.17
N ILE A 3 -25.40 -5.99 11.93
CA ILE A 3 -24.47 -5.26 11.06
C ILE A 3 -25.17 -4.97 9.73
N PRO A 4 -25.39 -3.69 9.36
CA PRO A 4 -25.99 -3.34 8.07
C PRO A 4 -25.14 -3.77 6.89
N PHE A 5 -25.78 -4.00 5.73
CA PHE A 5 -25.08 -4.38 4.50
C PHE A 5 -23.99 -3.38 4.09
N THR A 6 -24.23 -2.08 4.27
CA THR A 6 -23.25 -1.03 3.97
C THR A 6 -21.94 -1.24 4.74
N VAL A 7 -22.04 -1.56 6.02
CA VAL A 7 -20.89 -1.82 6.89
C VAL A 7 -20.18 -3.11 6.48
N LEU A 8 -20.95 -4.18 6.23
CA LEU A 8 -20.38 -5.46 5.77
C LEU A 8 -19.63 -5.31 4.45
N ARG A 9 -20.20 -4.58 3.48
CA ARG A 9 -19.53 -4.28 2.21
C ARG A 9 -18.21 -3.55 2.44
N SER A 10 -18.22 -2.49 3.25
CA SER A 10 -17.01 -1.70 3.54
C SER A 10 -15.94 -2.49 4.29
N TYR A 11 -16.33 -3.40 5.19
CA TYR A 11 -15.39 -4.33 5.82
C TYR A 11 -14.79 -5.29 4.81
N HIS A 12 -15.62 -5.86 3.92
CA HIS A 12 -15.14 -6.78 2.91
C HIS A 12 -14.11 -6.12 1.97
N THR A 13 -14.45 -4.94 1.42
CA THR A 13 -13.59 -4.21 0.48
C THR A 13 -12.30 -3.70 1.13
N LEU A 14 -12.36 -3.28 2.39
CA LEU A 14 -11.19 -2.75 3.08
C LEU A 14 -10.28 -3.87 3.62
N PHE A 15 -10.85 -4.88 4.30
CA PHE A 15 -10.02 -5.90 4.92
C PHE A 15 -9.36 -6.81 3.90
N GLN A 16 -9.98 -7.10 2.75
CA GLN A 16 -9.35 -7.90 1.69
C GLN A 16 -7.99 -7.31 1.28
N ILE A 17 -7.89 -5.97 1.29
CA ILE A 17 -6.68 -5.22 0.98
C ILE A 17 -5.78 -5.26 2.22
N TYR A 18 -6.33 -4.89 3.38
CA TYR A 18 -5.57 -4.69 4.60
C TYR A 18 -4.75 -5.92 5.04
N TRP A 19 -5.37 -7.11 5.12
CA TRP A 19 -4.67 -8.30 5.60
C TRP A 19 -3.53 -8.71 4.67
N PHE A 20 -3.77 -8.59 3.35
CA PHE A 20 -2.79 -8.92 2.32
C PHE A 20 -1.57 -8.02 2.43
N PHE A 21 -1.77 -6.72 2.68
CA PHE A 21 -0.69 -5.78 2.97
C PHE A 21 0.09 -6.11 4.23
N MET A 22 -0.59 -6.53 5.30
CA MET A 22 0.11 -6.92 6.53
C MET A 22 1.01 -8.14 6.30
N CYS A 23 0.60 -9.10 5.47
CA CYS A 23 1.44 -10.21 5.06
C CYS A 23 2.69 -9.72 4.30
N TRP A 24 2.54 -8.74 3.39
CA TRP A 24 3.68 -8.16 2.66
C TRP A 24 4.68 -7.43 3.55
N VAL A 25 4.17 -6.61 4.47
CA VAL A 25 4.98 -5.93 5.48
C VAL A 25 5.76 -6.96 6.31
N GLY A 26 5.09 -8.03 6.74
CA GLY A 26 5.73 -9.13 7.47
C GLY A 26 6.81 -9.83 6.66
N TYR A 27 6.53 -10.17 5.39
CA TYR A 27 7.48 -10.85 4.51
C TYR A 27 8.76 -10.04 4.28
N THR A 28 8.62 -8.74 3.97
CA THR A 28 9.76 -7.86 3.74
C THR A 28 10.64 -7.73 4.99
N ILE A 29 10.04 -7.59 6.18
CA ILE A 29 10.79 -7.52 7.45
C ILE A 29 11.51 -8.83 7.75
N PHE A 30 10.83 -9.97 7.55
CA PHE A 30 11.43 -11.31 7.73
C PHE A 30 12.63 -11.52 6.81
N PHE A 31 12.60 -10.92 5.63
CA PHE A 31 13.65 -11.05 4.62
C PHE A 31 14.91 -10.22 4.93
N LEU A 32 14.79 -9.05 5.57
CA LEU A 32 15.90 -8.10 5.79
C LEU A 32 17.18 -8.72 6.39
N PRO A 33 17.13 -9.57 7.43
CA PRO A 33 18.32 -10.13 8.07
C PRO A 33 19.15 -11.05 7.16
N ARG A 34 18.55 -11.56 6.06
CA ARG A 34 19.27 -12.39 5.08
C ARG A 34 20.20 -11.58 4.18
N LEU A 35 19.97 -10.28 4.05
CA LEU A 35 20.75 -9.40 3.18
C LEU A 35 21.87 -8.69 3.93
N ALA A 36 21.59 -8.23 5.15
CA ALA A 36 22.53 -7.47 5.95
C ALA A 36 22.28 -7.67 7.46
N PRO A 37 23.31 -7.45 8.30
CA PRO A 37 23.15 -7.46 9.75
C PRO A 37 22.07 -6.48 10.22
N VAL A 38 21.26 -6.90 11.20
CA VAL A 38 20.15 -6.11 11.71
C VAL A 38 20.65 -4.84 12.40
N PRO A 39 20.18 -3.64 11.99
CA PRO A 39 20.56 -2.39 12.65
C PRO A 39 20.08 -2.31 14.11
N ARG A 40 20.79 -1.55 14.95
CA ARG A 40 20.37 -1.31 16.35
C ARG A 40 18.99 -0.64 16.40
N GLY A 41 18.13 -1.10 17.31
CA GLY A 41 16.78 -0.55 17.49
C GLY A 41 15.76 -0.96 16.42
N GLN A 42 16.08 -1.92 15.53
CA GLN A 42 15.13 -2.40 14.52
C GLN A 42 13.90 -3.06 15.15
N LEU A 43 14.08 -3.84 16.23
CA LEU A 43 12.97 -4.49 16.94
C LEU A 43 11.96 -3.47 17.48
N PHE A 44 12.44 -2.36 18.05
CA PHE A 44 11.58 -1.28 18.53
C PHE A 44 10.75 -0.68 17.39
N LEU A 45 11.37 -0.40 16.24
CA LEU A 45 10.64 0.13 15.09
C LEU A 45 9.60 -0.86 14.54
N ILE A 46 9.92 -2.16 14.52
CA ILE A 46 8.99 -3.20 14.09
C ILE A 46 7.79 -3.29 15.05
N ASN A 47 8.03 -3.22 16.36
CA ASN A 47 6.95 -3.21 17.35
C ASN A 47 6.11 -1.94 17.27
N LEU A 48 6.73 -0.79 17.01
CA LEU A 48 6.01 0.47 16.77
C LEU A 48 5.14 0.38 15.50
N LEU A 49 5.70 -0.14 14.41
CA LEU A 49 4.96 -0.40 13.17
C LEU A 49 3.76 -1.32 13.43
N PHE A 50 3.96 -2.42 14.15
CA PHE A 50 2.91 -3.35 14.53
C PHE A 50 1.81 -2.64 15.33
N ALA A 51 2.16 -1.84 16.34
CA ALA A 51 1.19 -1.09 17.13
C ALA A 51 0.40 -0.08 16.28
N CYS A 52 1.05 0.63 15.36
CA CYS A 52 0.39 1.55 14.44
C CYS A 52 -0.60 0.80 13.53
N CYS A 53 -0.17 -0.28 12.88
CA CYS A 53 -1.05 -1.09 12.03
C CYS A 53 -2.21 -1.70 12.83
N PHE A 54 -1.97 -2.25 14.01
CA PHE A 54 -3.05 -2.76 14.86
C PHE A 54 -4.08 -1.67 15.19
N THR A 55 -3.60 -0.47 15.55
CA THR A 55 -4.45 0.69 15.83
C THR A 55 -5.27 1.11 14.61
N VAL A 56 -4.68 1.12 13.41
CA VAL A 56 -5.40 1.41 12.16
C VAL A 56 -6.49 0.37 11.89
N GLY A 57 -6.19 -0.93 12.02
CA GLY A 57 -7.16 -1.99 11.80
C GLY A 57 -8.33 -1.94 12.78
N ALA A 58 -8.05 -1.77 14.08
CA ALA A 58 -9.08 -1.60 15.11
C ALA A 58 -9.87 -0.30 14.91
N GLY A 59 -9.19 0.77 14.54
CA GLY A 59 -9.80 2.06 14.22
C GLY A 59 -10.73 2.00 13.01
N ALA A 60 -10.34 1.28 11.96
CA ALA A 60 -11.17 1.06 10.78
C ALA A 60 -12.42 0.23 11.12
N LEU A 61 -12.30 -0.83 11.93
CA LEU A 61 -13.45 -1.61 12.43
C LEU A 61 -14.44 -0.68 13.17
N LEU A 62 -13.98 -0.05 14.26
CA LEU A 62 -14.87 0.76 15.10
C LEU A 62 -15.37 2.02 14.38
N GLY A 63 -14.52 2.64 13.57
CA GLY A 63 -14.81 3.87 12.83
C GLY A 63 -15.83 3.65 11.72
N ILE A 64 -15.67 2.63 10.88
CA ILE A 64 -16.62 2.37 9.79
C ILE A 64 -18.01 2.04 10.34
N TYR A 65 -18.09 1.18 11.36
CA TYR A 65 -19.37 0.88 12.02
C TYR A 65 -20.02 2.14 12.58
N SER A 66 -19.30 2.91 13.39
CA SER A 66 -19.84 4.10 14.04
C SER A 66 -20.20 5.23 13.06
N GLY A 67 -19.41 5.41 12.00
CA GLY A 67 -19.70 6.38 10.94
C GLY A 67 -20.93 6.02 10.10
N GLN A 68 -21.05 4.76 9.68
CA GLN A 68 -22.15 4.35 8.79
C GLN A 68 -23.47 4.05 9.50
N THR A 69 -23.43 3.71 10.80
CA THR A 69 -24.66 3.57 11.62
C THR A 69 -25.18 4.91 12.13
N GLY A 70 -24.44 6.01 11.90
CA GLY A 70 -24.83 7.35 12.36
C GLY A 70 -24.53 7.61 13.84
N LEU A 71 -23.78 6.74 14.53
CA LEU A 71 -23.31 6.98 15.89
C LEU A 71 -22.32 8.16 15.95
N LEU A 72 -21.49 8.31 14.91
CA LEU A 72 -20.66 9.50 14.68
C LEU A 72 -21.22 10.28 13.50
N THR A 73 -21.29 11.60 13.63
CA THR A 73 -21.80 12.51 12.59
C THR A 73 -20.88 13.71 12.38
N GLY A 74 -21.04 14.38 11.23
CA GLY A 74 -20.31 15.59 10.89
C GLY A 74 -18.78 15.39 10.85
N LYS A 75 -18.03 16.33 11.44
CA LYS A 75 -16.56 16.31 11.44
C LYS A 75 -15.99 15.07 12.16
N ALA A 76 -16.66 14.57 13.19
CA ALA A 76 -16.20 13.38 13.91
C ALA A 76 -16.26 12.13 13.01
N ALA A 77 -17.30 12.01 12.18
CA ALA A 77 -17.42 10.92 11.21
C ALA A 77 -16.32 10.97 10.14
N TYR A 78 -15.97 12.16 9.64
CA TYR A 78 -14.87 12.30 8.68
C TYR A 78 -13.51 11.90 9.26
N TRP A 79 -13.22 12.29 10.49
CA TRP A 79 -11.91 12.02 11.12
C TRP A 79 -11.77 10.61 11.67
N PHE A 80 -12.79 10.10 12.37
CA PHE A 80 -12.73 8.83 13.10
C PHE A 80 -13.78 7.81 12.67
N GLY A 81 -14.74 8.20 11.83
CA GLY A 81 -15.80 7.34 11.34
C GLY A 81 -15.47 6.75 9.96
N SER A 82 -16.32 7.08 8.98
CA SER A 82 -16.14 6.68 7.59
C SER A 82 -16.15 7.87 6.62
N GLN A 83 -15.27 7.85 5.63
CA GLN A 83 -15.22 8.87 4.56
C GLN A 83 -16.23 8.62 3.43
N GLY A 84 -16.84 7.43 3.37
CA GLY A 84 -17.88 7.10 2.38
C GLY A 84 -17.38 6.79 0.97
N TRP A 85 -16.07 6.76 0.74
CA TRP A 85 -15.46 6.36 -0.52
C TRP A 85 -15.07 4.89 -0.52
N GLU A 86 -15.49 4.15 -1.55
CA GLU A 86 -15.12 2.75 -1.71
C GLU A 86 -13.59 2.58 -1.80
N PHE A 87 -13.05 1.59 -1.09
CA PHE A 87 -11.63 1.32 -0.85
C PHE A 87 -10.89 2.33 0.04
N MET A 88 -11.54 3.45 0.40
CA MET A 88 -11.01 4.51 1.25
C MET A 88 -11.98 4.83 2.39
N GLU A 89 -12.61 3.81 2.96
CA GLU A 89 -13.72 3.98 3.88
C GLU A 89 -13.30 4.42 5.27
N MET A 90 -12.05 4.19 5.68
CA MET A 90 -11.56 4.53 7.01
C MET A 90 -11.53 6.04 7.25
N GLY A 91 -11.75 6.49 8.48
CA GLY A 91 -11.62 7.90 8.85
C GLY A 91 -10.24 8.49 8.56
N ARG A 92 -10.19 9.81 8.35
CA ARG A 92 -8.96 10.53 7.98
C ARG A 92 -7.80 10.33 8.96
N ALA A 93 -8.07 10.28 10.26
CA ALA A 93 -7.04 10.08 11.27
C ALA A 93 -6.34 8.73 11.10
N PHE A 94 -7.12 7.67 10.83
CA PHE A 94 -6.59 6.32 10.61
C PHE A 94 -5.86 6.21 9.26
N GLN A 95 -6.32 6.93 8.23
CA GLN A 95 -5.60 7.01 6.96
C GLN A 95 -4.22 7.69 7.13
N ILE A 96 -4.13 8.79 7.87
CA ILE A 96 -2.86 9.46 8.16
C ILE A 96 -1.94 8.54 8.98
N LEU A 97 -2.49 7.85 9.99
CA LEU A 97 -1.73 6.88 10.77
C LEU A 97 -1.22 5.72 9.91
N LEU A 98 -2.02 5.24 8.95
CA LEU A 98 -1.61 4.23 7.97
C LEU A 98 -0.45 4.73 7.10
N LEU A 99 -0.53 5.95 6.58
CA LEU A 99 0.55 6.57 5.81
C LEU A 99 1.83 6.71 6.64
N ALA A 100 1.72 7.11 7.90
CA ALA A 100 2.84 7.19 8.83
C ALA A 100 3.45 5.80 9.09
N ALA A 101 2.61 4.79 9.31
CA ALA A 101 3.03 3.40 9.51
C ALA A 101 3.78 2.87 8.28
N PHE A 102 3.24 3.06 7.09
CA PHE A 102 3.89 2.63 5.86
C PHE A 102 5.15 3.43 5.53
N SER A 103 5.21 4.72 5.85
CA SER A 103 6.45 5.50 5.75
C SER A 103 7.52 4.97 6.71
N LEU A 104 7.13 4.61 7.94
CA LEU A 104 8.01 3.96 8.90
C LEU A 104 8.49 2.59 8.38
N TRP A 105 7.61 1.82 7.74
CA TRP A 105 7.97 0.55 7.11
C TRP A 105 9.02 0.72 6.00
N ILE A 106 8.90 1.72 5.13
CA ILE A 106 9.95 2.05 4.15
C ILE A 106 11.25 2.43 4.85
N ALA A 107 11.19 3.21 5.94
CA ALA A 107 12.38 3.54 6.72
C ALA A 107 13.03 2.28 7.33
N ILE A 108 12.25 1.32 7.82
CA ILE A 108 12.73 0.03 8.35
C ILE A 108 13.45 -0.77 7.26
N ILE A 109 12.85 -0.89 6.07
CA ILE A 109 13.45 -1.57 4.92
C ILE A 109 14.75 -0.86 4.51
N TRP A 110 14.70 0.46 4.33
CA TRP A 110 15.87 1.26 3.97
C TRP A 110 17.03 1.06 4.95
N ARG A 111 16.76 1.11 6.26
CA ARG A 111 17.80 0.88 7.28
C ARG A 111 18.42 -0.51 7.18
N GLY A 112 17.62 -1.54 6.87
CA GLY A 112 18.09 -2.91 6.70
C GLY A 112 18.92 -3.11 5.44
N ILE A 113 18.52 -2.51 4.31
CA ILE A 113 19.17 -2.73 3.01
C ILE A 113 20.32 -1.76 2.75
N ARG A 114 20.33 -0.56 3.36
CA ARG A 114 21.35 0.48 3.11
C ARG A 114 22.80 -0.03 3.16
N PRO A 115 23.24 -0.85 4.13
CA PRO A 115 24.62 -1.35 4.17
C PRO A 115 24.97 -2.27 3.01
N TRP A 116 23.96 -2.92 2.43
CA TRP A 116 24.10 -3.85 1.30
C TRP A 116 24.07 -3.12 -0.05
N LEU A 117 23.41 -1.96 -0.14
CA LEU A 117 23.22 -1.22 -1.38
C LEU A 117 24.54 -0.55 -1.83
N THR A 118 25.11 -1.02 -2.94
CA THR A 118 26.32 -0.53 -3.60
C THR A 118 26.04 -0.22 -5.07
N ARG A 119 26.90 0.54 -5.76
CA ARG A 119 26.68 0.92 -7.17
C ARG A 119 26.49 -0.28 -8.12
N THR A 120 27.04 -1.44 -7.77
CA THR A 120 26.98 -2.66 -8.60
C THR A 120 25.71 -3.47 -8.39
N ASN A 121 24.93 -3.23 -7.33
CA ASN A 121 23.69 -3.97 -7.03
C ASN A 121 22.45 -3.06 -6.91
N LEU A 122 22.51 -1.82 -7.37
CA LEU A 122 21.38 -0.89 -7.40
C LEU A 122 20.17 -1.43 -8.17
N TRP A 123 20.37 -2.30 -9.15
CA TRP A 123 19.30 -2.87 -9.98
C TRP A 123 18.98 -4.32 -9.64
N SER A 124 19.47 -4.77 -8.49
CA SER A 124 19.21 -6.11 -7.98
C SER A 124 17.77 -6.25 -7.47
N VAL A 125 17.36 -7.51 -7.31
CA VAL A 125 16.03 -7.85 -6.79
C VAL A 125 15.69 -7.15 -5.45
N PRO A 126 16.56 -7.14 -4.40
CA PRO A 126 16.25 -6.41 -3.17
C PRO A 126 16.10 -4.90 -3.34
N ALA A 127 16.84 -4.30 -4.28
CA ALA A 127 16.71 -2.87 -4.56
C ALA A 127 15.37 -2.57 -5.25
N TRP A 128 14.94 -3.42 -6.19
CA TRP A 128 13.61 -3.34 -6.79
C TRP A 128 12.48 -3.47 -5.78
N LEU A 129 12.64 -4.34 -4.76
CA LEU A 129 11.68 -4.44 -3.66
C LEU A 129 11.56 -3.12 -2.88
N LEU A 130 12.68 -2.46 -2.58
CA LEU A 130 12.68 -1.16 -1.92
C LEU A 130 12.01 -0.10 -2.80
N TYR A 131 12.38 -0.01 -4.08
CA TYR A 131 11.82 0.99 -5.00
C TYR A 131 10.32 0.79 -5.23
N GLY A 132 9.88 -0.44 -5.50
CA GLY A 132 8.46 -0.78 -5.65
C GLY A 132 7.66 -0.45 -4.39
N SER A 133 8.18 -0.82 -3.21
CA SER A 133 7.55 -0.50 -1.93
C SER A 133 7.47 1.02 -1.69
N ALA A 134 8.52 1.77 -2.01
CA ALA A 134 8.53 3.23 -1.83
C ALA A 134 7.54 3.93 -2.77
N VAL A 135 7.50 3.54 -4.05
CA VAL A 135 6.54 4.05 -5.04
C VAL A 135 5.11 3.73 -4.62
N MET A 136 4.88 2.53 -4.09
CA MET A 136 3.59 2.11 -3.54
C MET A 136 3.12 3.03 -2.41
N VAL A 137 3.98 3.29 -1.43
CA VAL A 137 3.64 4.20 -0.33
C VAL A 137 3.45 5.63 -0.83
N PHE A 138 4.22 6.07 -1.83
CA PHE A 138 4.04 7.37 -2.47
C PHE A 138 2.64 7.55 -3.08
N PHE A 139 2.13 6.57 -3.83
CA PHE A 139 0.78 6.66 -4.42
C PHE A 139 -0.33 6.79 -3.37
N LEU A 140 -0.17 6.20 -2.19
CA LEU A 140 -1.14 6.34 -1.10
C LEU A 140 -1.30 7.79 -0.60
N PHE A 141 -0.28 8.65 -0.74
CA PHE A 141 -0.39 10.06 -0.35
C PHE A 141 -1.40 10.83 -1.19
N PHE A 142 -1.66 10.42 -2.44
CA PHE A 142 -2.71 11.05 -3.25
C PHE A 142 -4.09 10.91 -2.62
N GLY A 143 -4.31 9.92 -1.76
CA GLY A 143 -5.54 9.76 -1.02
C GLY A 143 -5.84 10.89 -0.03
N LEU A 144 -4.85 11.72 0.31
CA LEU A 144 -5.06 12.92 1.12
C LEU A 144 -5.75 14.05 0.34
N LEU A 145 -5.74 13.99 -0.99
CA LEU A 145 -6.35 14.99 -1.87
C LEU A 145 -7.85 14.75 -2.11
N VAL A 146 -8.39 13.60 -1.68
CA VAL A 146 -9.82 13.28 -1.73
C VAL A 146 -10.49 13.94 -0.53
N ALA A 147 -11.28 15.01 -0.68
CA ALA A 147 -11.95 15.67 0.44
C ALA A 147 -13.47 15.75 0.23
N PRO A 148 -14.29 15.87 1.30
CA PRO A 148 -15.75 15.96 1.17
C PRO A 148 -16.23 17.14 0.33
N GLU A 149 -15.49 18.25 0.35
CA GLU A 149 -15.79 19.49 -0.35
C GLU A 149 -15.29 19.54 -1.81
N THR A 150 -14.49 18.57 -2.27
CA THR A 150 -13.99 18.57 -3.65
C THR A 150 -15.06 18.09 -4.63
N ASN A 151 -14.99 18.58 -5.87
CA ASN A 151 -15.87 18.11 -6.94
C ASN A 151 -15.72 16.58 -7.08
N PHE A 152 -16.85 15.87 -7.24
CA PHE A 152 -16.88 14.41 -7.33
C PHE A 152 -15.89 13.84 -8.35
N ALA A 153 -15.83 14.40 -9.57
CA ALA A 153 -14.95 13.90 -10.62
C ALA A 153 -13.45 14.08 -10.26
N VAL A 154 -13.12 15.15 -9.53
CA VAL A 154 -11.75 15.40 -9.04
C VAL A 154 -11.42 14.49 -7.87
N ALA A 155 -12.36 14.29 -6.94
CA ALA A 155 -12.21 13.35 -5.83
C ALA A 155 -12.02 11.91 -6.33
N ASP A 156 -12.83 11.50 -7.30
CA ASP A 156 -12.78 10.16 -7.88
C ASP A 156 -11.48 9.94 -8.70
N PHE A 157 -10.98 10.96 -9.39
CA PHE A 157 -9.65 10.92 -10.02
C PHE A 157 -8.56 10.58 -9.00
N TRP A 158 -8.50 11.29 -7.87
CA TRP A 158 -7.52 11.02 -6.82
C TRP A 158 -7.73 9.66 -6.14
N ARG A 159 -8.99 9.24 -5.99
CA ARG A 159 -9.32 7.89 -5.49
C ARG A 159 -8.74 6.81 -6.40
N TRP A 160 -8.86 6.93 -7.72
CA TRP A 160 -8.26 5.97 -8.65
C TRP A 160 -6.74 6.08 -8.73
N MET A 161 -6.16 7.27 -8.52
CA MET A 161 -4.70 7.42 -8.35
C MET A 161 -4.20 6.66 -7.12
N VAL A 162 -5.04 6.47 -6.10
CA VAL A 162 -4.78 5.50 -5.04
C VAL A 162 -5.09 4.11 -5.57
N VAL A 163 -6.36 3.73 -5.73
CA VAL A 163 -6.78 2.34 -5.94
C VAL A 163 -6.10 1.67 -7.13
N HIS A 164 -6.15 2.27 -8.33
CA HIS A 164 -5.63 1.66 -9.55
C HIS A 164 -4.10 1.72 -9.59
N MET A 165 -3.49 2.91 -9.41
CA MET A 165 -2.02 3.01 -9.52
C MET A 165 -1.33 2.27 -8.39
N TRP A 166 -1.88 2.30 -7.17
CA TRP A 166 -1.31 1.54 -6.07
C TRP A 166 -1.39 0.04 -6.31
N VAL A 167 -2.55 -0.49 -6.69
CA VAL A 167 -2.70 -1.94 -6.90
C VAL A 167 -1.95 -2.37 -8.17
N GLU A 168 -2.28 -1.81 -9.32
CA GLU A 168 -1.80 -2.29 -10.62
C GLU A 168 -0.33 -1.96 -10.87
N VAL A 169 0.15 -0.74 -10.59
CA VAL A 169 1.56 -0.40 -10.84
C VAL A 169 2.49 -1.12 -9.86
N THR A 170 2.07 -1.26 -8.59
CA THR A 170 3.04 -1.64 -7.56
C THR A 170 2.95 -3.10 -7.13
N PHE A 171 1.75 -3.70 -7.05
CA PHE A 171 1.68 -5.11 -6.72
C PHE A 171 2.17 -6.01 -7.83
N GLU A 172 1.90 -5.69 -9.10
CA GLU A 172 2.37 -6.50 -10.21
C GLU A 172 3.90 -6.50 -10.27
N VAL A 173 4.51 -5.33 -10.04
CA VAL A 173 5.97 -5.19 -9.94
C VAL A 173 6.52 -5.95 -8.74
N VAL A 174 5.99 -5.74 -7.53
CA VAL A 174 6.48 -6.39 -6.30
C VAL A 174 6.33 -7.91 -6.40
N THR A 175 5.19 -8.41 -6.89
CA THR A 175 4.95 -9.84 -7.09
C THR A 175 5.96 -10.43 -8.08
N THR A 176 6.18 -9.75 -9.22
CA THR A 176 7.17 -10.17 -10.22
C THR A 176 8.57 -10.27 -9.63
N VAL A 177 8.96 -9.28 -8.83
CA VAL A 177 10.28 -9.24 -8.17
C VAL A 177 10.45 -10.39 -7.18
N ILE A 178 9.43 -10.70 -6.38
CA ILE A 178 9.50 -11.75 -5.35
C ILE A 178 9.46 -13.15 -5.96
N VAL A 179 8.61 -13.37 -6.96
CA VAL A 179 8.59 -14.65 -7.69
C VAL A 179 9.95 -14.87 -8.36
N ALA A 180 10.47 -13.86 -9.06
CA ALA A 180 11.80 -13.93 -9.66
C ALA A 180 12.89 -14.18 -8.60
N TYR A 181 12.80 -13.54 -7.44
CA TYR A 181 13.71 -13.79 -6.32
C TYR A 181 13.69 -15.25 -5.86
N MET A 182 12.50 -15.79 -5.58
CA MET A 182 12.32 -17.16 -5.13
C MET A 182 12.87 -18.16 -6.15
N LEU A 183 12.62 -17.94 -7.44
CA LEU A 183 13.14 -18.76 -8.53
C LEU A 183 14.68 -18.71 -8.59
N VAL A 184 15.30 -17.55 -8.36
CA VAL A 184 16.76 -17.43 -8.27
C VAL A 184 17.30 -18.20 -7.05
N GLN A 185 16.64 -18.08 -5.89
CA GLN A 185 17.07 -18.79 -4.66
C GLN A 185 16.94 -20.31 -4.78
N MET A 186 15.93 -20.81 -5.50
CA MET A 186 15.78 -22.24 -5.79
C MET A 186 16.72 -22.73 -6.89
N GLY A 187 17.51 -21.86 -7.50
CA GLY A 187 18.41 -22.22 -8.60
C GLY A 187 17.70 -22.54 -9.93
N LEU A 188 16.42 -22.19 -10.06
CA LEU A 188 15.61 -22.45 -11.26
C LEU A 188 15.91 -21.46 -12.38
N ILE A 189 16.35 -20.24 -12.04
CA ILE A 189 16.69 -19.19 -13.01
C ILE A 189 17.98 -18.46 -12.62
N THR A 190 18.67 -17.90 -13.61
CA THR A 190 19.87 -17.08 -13.34
C THR A 190 19.48 -15.68 -12.86
N ARG A 191 20.34 -15.07 -12.06
CA ARG A 191 20.17 -13.69 -11.57
C ARG A 191 20.01 -12.68 -12.72
N VAL A 192 20.80 -12.83 -13.78
CA VAL A 192 20.76 -11.94 -14.96
C VAL A 192 19.42 -12.04 -15.68
N MET A 193 18.84 -13.24 -15.77
CA MET A 193 17.52 -13.42 -16.37
C MET A 193 16.43 -12.75 -15.52
N ALA A 194 16.46 -12.97 -14.20
CA ALA A 194 15.53 -12.35 -13.27
C ALA A 194 15.55 -10.82 -13.35
N GLU A 195 16.75 -10.21 -13.29
CA GLU A 195 16.91 -8.76 -13.35
C GLU A 195 16.39 -8.16 -14.67
N ARG A 196 16.64 -8.81 -15.82
CA ARG A 196 16.12 -8.37 -17.13
C ARG A 196 14.60 -8.47 -17.24
N VAL A 197 14.01 -9.57 -16.76
CA VAL A 197 12.55 -9.77 -16.79
C VAL A 197 11.85 -8.76 -15.89
N ILE A 198 12.38 -8.53 -14.68
CA ILE A 198 11.86 -7.50 -13.78
C ILE A 198 11.90 -6.12 -14.45
N PHE A 199 13.03 -5.77 -15.08
CA PHE A 199 13.17 -4.47 -15.74
C PHE A 199 12.12 -4.28 -16.84
N LEU A 200 11.95 -5.28 -17.70
CA LEU A 200 10.95 -5.27 -18.76
C LEU A 200 9.53 -5.17 -18.18
N ALA A 201 9.22 -5.97 -17.16
CA ALA A 201 7.92 -5.98 -16.51
C ALA A 201 7.59 -4.60 -15.90
N VAL A 202 8.54 -3.99 -15.18
CA VAL A 202 8.38 -2.64 -14.62
C VAL A 202 8.08 -1.61 -15.72
N MET A 203 8.81 -1.64 -16.83
CA MET A 203 8.55 -0.72 -17.95
C MET A 203 7.15 -0.91 -18.55
N LEU A 204 6.76 -2.17 -18.80
CA LEU A 204 5.45 -2.48 -19.38
C LEU A 204 4.33 -2.06 -18.44
N PHE A 205 4.38 -2.46 -17.17
CA PHE A 205 3.36 -2.12 -16.17
C PHE A 205 3.26 -0.62 -15.95
N LEU A 206 4.37 0.11 -15.88
CA LEU A 206 4.32 1.57 -15.76
C LEU A 206 3.61 2.22 -16.94
N VAL A 207 3.88 1.79 -18.17
CA VAL A 207 3.22 2.34 -19.36
C VAL A 207 1.74 1.98 -19.38
N THR A 208 1.41 0.71 -19.19
CA THR A 208 0.03 0.23 -19.31
C THR A 208 -0.85 0.72 -18.18
N ALA A 209 -0.39 0.71 -16.93
CA ALA A 209 -1.20 1.15 -15.79
C ALA A 209 -1.35 2.68 -15.73
N THR A 210 -0.31 3.45 -16.08
CA THR A 210 -0.43 4.93 -16.11
C THR A 210 -1.46 5.40 -17.14
N VAL A 211 -1.54 4.73 -18.30
CA VAL A 211 -2.57 5.01 -19.30
C VAL A 211 -3.90 4.35 -18.91
N GLY A 212 -3.83 3.13 -18.39
CA GLY A 212 -4.95 2.26 -18.04
C GLY A 212 -5.90 2.87 -17.03
N ILE A 213 -5.39 3.69 -16.10
CA ILE A 213 -6.22 4.41 -15.11
C ILE A 213 -7.39 5.15 -15.75
N ALA A 214 -7.23 5.63 -17.00
CA ALA A 214 -8.24 6.35 -17.74
C ALA A 214 -9.54 5.54 -17.97
N HIS A 215 -9.49 4.21 -17.93
CA HIS A 215 -10.68 3.37 -18.07
C HIS A 215 -11.70 3.55 -16.93
N ASN A 216 -11.26 4.09 -15.79
CA ASN A 216 -12.12 4.40 -14.65
C ASN A 216 -12.83 5.74 -14.85
N PHE A 217 -12.42 6.52 -15.85
CA PHE A 217 -12.90 7.87 -16.08
C PHE A 217 -13.97 7.96 -17.18
N TYR A 218 -14.28 6.84 -17.86
CA TYR A 218 -15.18 6.81 -19.02
C TYR A 218 -16.56 7.43 -18.76
N TRP A 219 -17.08 7.31 -17.54
CA TRP A 219 -18.45 7.70 -17.22
C TRP A 219 -18.58 8.64 -16.01
N ILE A 220 -17.48 9.25 -15.54
CA ILE A 220 -17.48 10.15 -14.36
C ILE A 220 -17.49 11.64 -14.73
N ALA A 221 -17.97 11.97 -15.94
CA ALA A 221 -18.04 13.33 -16.48
C ALA A 221 -16.69 14.03 -16.77
N LYS A 222 -15.62 13.25 -16.97
CA LYS A 222 -14.36 13.75 -17.54
C LYS A 222 -14.49 13.79 -19.08
N PRO A 223 -13.98 14.84 -19.77
CA PRO A 223 -13.96 14.88 -21.23
C PRO A 223 -13.09 13.77 -21.83
#